data_AF-A0A960TXK9-F1
#
_entry.id   AF-A0A960TXK9-F1
#
_cell.length_a   1.000
_cell.length_b   1.000
_cell.length_c   1.000
_cell.angle_alpha   90.00
_cell.angle_beta   90.00
_cell.angle_gamma   90.00
#
_symmetry.space_group_name_H-M   'P 1'
#
loop_
_entity.id
_entity.type
_entity.pdbx_description
1 polymer ?
#
loop_
_entity_poly.entity_id
_entity_poly.type
_entity_poly.pdbx_seq_one_letter_code
_entity_poly.pdbx_strand_id
1 'polypeptide(L)'
;KKDPKYKFGEAFLVLARCLQATGQDKDAEAAYREVLNHSSIAEARYNLALLLDKEGKTQPARVLMQQIVDDANLPGQPRFVRRRDAAHVSAAKAWLKDHPAS
;
A
#
# COMPACT_ATOMS: atom_id res chain seq x y z
N LYS A 1 4.19 23.72 -10.73
CA LYS A 1 5.30 23.46 -9.77
C LYS A 1 5.16 22.01 -9.30
N LYS A 2 6.15 21.14 -9.55
CA LYS A 2 6.14 19.75 -9.07
C LYS A 2 6.55 19.74 -7.60
N ASP A 3 5.66 19.30 -6.73
CA ASP A 3 5.84 19.30 -5.28
C ASP A 3 7.03 18.40 -4.86
N PRO A 4 7.99 18.86 -4.04
CA PRO A 4 9.13 18.06 -3.61
C PRO A 4 8.70 16.75 -2.93
N LYS A 5 7.62 16.77 -2.14
CA LYS A 5 7.05 15.58 -1.47
C LYS A 5 6.75 14.43 -2.44
N TYR A 6 6.33 14.75 -3.66
CA TYR A 6 5.97 13.75 -4.67
C TYR A 6 7.19 12.95 -5.16
N LYS A 7 8.34 13.63 -5.32
CA LYS A 7 9.59 12.96 -5.71
C LYS A 7 10.16 12.08 -4.60
N PHE A 8 10.01 12.50 -3.34
CA PHE A 8 10.44 11.69 -2.20
C PHE A 8 9.61 10.40 -2.10
N GLY A 9 8.27 10.49 -2.19
CA GLY A 9 7.39 9.33 -2.16
C GLY A 9 7.67 8.30 -3.26
N GLU A 10 7.92 8.75 -4.51
CA GLU A 10 8.28 7.84 -5.62
C GLU A 10 9.65 7.18 -5.42
N ALA A 11 10.65 7.92 -4.94
CA ALA A 11 11.99 7.38 -4.69
C ALA A 11 11.96 6.30 -3.58
N PHE A 12 11.27 6.57 -2.47
CA PHE A 12 11.09 5.59 -1.40
C PHE A 12 10.26 4.38 -1.86
N LEU A 13 9.28 4.57 -2.75
CA LEU A 13 8.51 3.45 -3.30
C LEU A 13 9.37 2.53 -4.16
N VAL A 14 10.23 3.09 -5.01
CA VAL A 14 11.15 2.28 -5.81
C VAL A 14 12.14 1.54 -4.91
N LEU A 15 12.70 2.21 -3.90
CA LEU A 15 13.57 1.57 -2.92
C LEU A 15 12.87 0.41 -2.20
N ALA A 16 11.66 0.61 -1.71
CA ALA A 16 10.89 -0.42 -1.02
C ALA A 16 10.64 -1.65 -1.90
N ARG A 17 10.29 -1.44 -3.18
CA ARG A 17 10.14 -2.53 -4.16
C ARG A 17 11.43 -3.30 -4.36
N CYS A 18 12.56 -2.60 -4.52
CA CYS A 18 13.87 -3.23 -4.68
C CYS A 18 14.25 -4.06 -3.45
N LEU A 19 14.08 -3.51 -2.25
CA LEU A 19 14.36 -4.21 -1.00
C LEU A 19 13.51 -5.49 -0.90
N GLN A 20 12.21 -5.40 -1.17
CA GLN A 20 11.31 -6.55 -1.17
C GLN A 20 11.71 -7.59 -2.22
N ALA A 21 12.04 -7.17 -3.44
CA ALA A 21 12.47 -8.09 -4.52
C ALA A 21 13.78 -8.82 -4.19
N THR A 22 14.63 -8.22 -3.34
CA THR A 22 15.88 -8.82 -2.86
C THR A 22 15.72 -9.63 -1.56
N GLY A 23 14.49 -9.79 -1.06
CA GLY A 23 14.20 -10.53 0.17
C GLY A 23 14.51 -9.79 1.47
N GLN A 24 14.81 -8.48 1.40
CA GLN A 24 15.07 -7.62 2.56
C GLN A 24 13.75 -7.09 3.12
N ASP A 25 12.90 -7.99 3.61
CA ASP A 25 11.50 -7.69 3.97
C ASP A 25 11.37 -6.64 5.08
N LYS A 26 12.27 -6.65 6.08
CA LYS A 26 12.25 -5.67 7.18
C LYS A 26 12.58 -4.26 6.69
N ASP A 27 13.57 -4.14 5.80
CA ASP A 27 13.95 -2.85 5.22
C ASP A 27 12.88 -2.37 4.24
N ALA A 28 12.27 -3.29 3.49
CA ALA A 28 11.14 -3.00 2.63
C ALA A 28 9.94 -2.46 3.42
N GLU A 29 9.60 -3.09 4.56
CA GLU A 29 8.56 -2.61 5.46
C GLU A 29 8.86 -1.17 5.93
N ALA A 30 10.09 -0.91 6.40
CA ALA A 30 10.48 0.44 6.83
C ALA A 30 10.35 1.46 5.70
N ALA A 31 10.80 1.10 4.49
CA ALA A 31 10.70 1.97 3.32
C ALA A 31 9.24 2.22 2.90
N TYR A 32 8.36 1.22 2.92
CA TYR A 32 6.93 1.40 2.65
C TYR A 32 6.26 2.29 3.69
N ARG A 33 6.59 2.14 4.98
CA ARG A 33 6.09 3.03 6.04
C ARG A 33 6.51 4.48 5.78
N GLU A 34 7.74 4.69 5.33
CA GLU A 34 8.21 6.04 4.99
C GLU A 34 7.46 6.62 3.78
N VAL A 35 7.16 5.83 2.74
CA VAL A 35 6.28 6.28 1.65
C VAL A 35 4.95 6.76 2.20
N LEU A 36 4.35 5.99 3.12
CA LEU A 36 3.04 6.28 3.71
C LEU A 36 3.05 7.49 4.66
N ASN A 37 4.20 7.87 5.22
CA ASN A 37 4.35 9.12 5.97
C ASN A 37 4.18 10.37 5.07
N HIS A 38 4.51 10.25 3.77
CA HIS A 38 4.47 11.37 2.83
C HIS A 38 3.33 11.31 1.82
N SER A 39 2.77 10.13 1.55
CA SER A 39 1.76 9.94 0.50
C SER A 39 0.86 8.73 0.74
N SER A 40 -0.43 8.87 0.42
CA SER A 40 -1.43 7.79 0.44
C SER A 40 -1.42 7.00 -0.88
N ILE A 41 -0.34 6.26 -1.13
CA ILE A 41 -0.21 5.41 -2.33
C ILE A 41 -0.76 4.01 -2.01
N ALA A 42 -1.79 3.58 -2.76
CA ALA A 42 -2.42 2.27 -2.56
C ALA A 42 -1.43 1.11 -2.67
N GLU A 43 -0.47 1.21 -3.58
CA GLU A 43 0.59 0.22 -3.75
C GLU A 43 1.47 0.04 -2.52
N ALA A 44 1.92 1.13 -1.90
CA ALA A 44 2.74 1.05 -0.70
C ALA A 44 1.97 0.39 0.47
N ARG A 45 0.69 0.73 0.63
CA ARG A 45 -0.18 0.07 1.62
C ARG A 45 -0.35 -1.42 1.33
N TYR A 46 -0.56 -1.77 0.06
CA TYR A 46 -0.79 -3.15 -0.36
C TYR A 46 0.45 -4.03 -0.07
N ASN A 47 1.62 -3.57 -0.49
CA ASN A 47 2.85 -4.33 -0.29
C ASN A 47 3.23 -4.42 1.20
N LEU A 48 3.04 -3.34 1.97
CA LEU A 48 3.20 -3.39 3.43
C LEU A 48 2.24 -4.40 4.07
N ALA A 49 0.98 -4.44 3.63
CA ALA A 49 0.00 -5.40 4.13
C ALA A 49 0.43 -6.85 3.84
N LEU A 50 0.94 -7.14 2.63
CA LEU A 50 1.46 -8.47 2.30
C LEU A 50 2.67 -8.87 3.14
N LEU A 51 3.58 -7.94 3.43
CA LEU A 51 4.72 -8.20 4.32
C LEU A 51 4.25 -8.52 5.74
N LEU A 52 3.31 -7.76 6.27
CA LEU A 52 2.74 -8.01 7.60
C LEU A 52 2.02 -9.37 7.66
N ASP A 53 1.27 -9.71 6.62
CA ASP A 53 0.59 -11.00 6.52
C ASP A 53 1.59 -12.17 6.46
N LYS A 54 2.68 -12.02 5.70
CA LYS A 54 3.79 -13.00 5.67
C LYS A 54 4.42 -13.23 7.05
N GLU A 55 4.42 -12.21 7.91
CA GLU A 55 4.87 -12.30 9.31
C GLU A 55 3.80 -12.83 10.28
N GLY A 56 2.63 -13.24 9.79
CA GLY A 56 1.50 -13.68 10.61
C GLY A 56 0.75 -12.54 11.31
N LYS A 57 1.05 -11.29 10.98
CA LYS A 57 0.37 -10.09 11.50
C LYS A 57 -0.86 -9.77 10.64
N THR A 58 -1.76 -10.73 10.52
CA THR A 58 -2.94 -10.65 9.64
C THR A 58 -3.89 -9.52 10.03
N GLN A 59 -4.04 -9.20 11.32
CA GLN A 59 -4.93 -8.13 11.75
C GLN A 59 -4.42 -6.73 11.31
N PRO A 60 -3.14 -6.35 11.54
CA PRO A 60 -2.55 -5.16 10.92
C PRO A 60 -2.64 -5.14 9.39
N ALA A 61 -2.40 -6.27 8.72
CA ALA A 61 -2.52 -6.37 7.27
C ALA A 61 -3.95 -6.06 6.79
N ARG A 62 -4.96 -6.62 7.47
CA ARG A 62 -6.38 -6.38 7.20
C ARG A 62 -6.75 -4.91 7.30
N VAL A 63 -6.25 -4.20 8.31
CA VAL A 63 -6.49 -2.75 8.46
C VAL A 63 -6.00 -1.99 7.24
N LEU A 64 -4.79 -2.29 6.76
CA LEU A 64 -4.23 -1.64 5.57
C LEU A 64 -5.00 -1.98 4.29
N MET A 65 -5.42 -3.24 4.13
CA MET A 65 -6.25 -3.66 2.99
C MET A 65 -7.60 -2.94 2.99
N GLN A 66 -8.22 -2.76 4.16
CA GLN A 66 -9.47 -2.03 4.30
C GLN A 66 -9.30 -0.55 3.94
N GLN A 67 -8.22 0.09 4.38
CA GLN A 67 -7.91 1.48 4.01
C GLN A 67 -7.78 1.69 2.50
N ILE A 68 -7.24 0.72 1.75
CA ILE A 68 -7.16 0.80 0.28
C ILE A 68 -8.57 0.84 -0.33
N VAL A 69 -9.48 0.01 0.17
CA VAL A 69 -10.87 -0.06 -0.32
C VAL A 69 -11.64 1.20 0.07
N ASP A 70 -11.48 1.65 1.30
CA ASP A 70 -12.17 2.83 1.83
C ASP A 70 -11.73 4.11 1.09
N ASP A 71 -10.42 4.28 0.90
CA ASP A 71 -9.87 5.42 0.15
C ASP A 71 -10.44 5.47 -1.27
N ALA A 72 -10.55 4.33 -1.95
CA ALA A 72 -11.10 4.25 -3.30
C ALA A 72 -12.60 4.60 -3.39
N ASN A 73 -13.32 4.46 -2.29
CA ASN A 73 -14.74 4.78 -2.18
C ASN A 73 -14.99 6.24 -1.75
N LEU A 74 -13.94 7.02 -1.45
CA LEU A 74 -14.09 8.41 -1.06
C LEU A 74 -14.78 9.23 -2.17
N PRO A 75 -15.75 10.09 -1.82
CA PRO A 75 -16.41 10.97 -2.77
C PRO A 75 -15.41 11.97 -3.36
N GLY A 76 -15.60 12.31 -4.64
CA GLY A 76 -14.76 13.32 -5.30
C GLY A 76 -13.36 12.86 -5.71
N GLN A 77 -13.05 11.56 -5.60
CA GLN A 77 -11.75 11.05 -6.05
C GLN A 77 -11.54 11.25 -7.56
N PRO A 78 -10.41 11.84 -8.00
CA PRO A 78 -10.14 12.02 -9.43
C PRO A 78 -10.08 10.69 -10.19
N ARG A 79 -10.61 10.67 -11.42
CA ARG A 79 -10.64 9.46 -12.27
C ARG A 79 -9.26 8.82 -12.48
N PHE A 80 -8.20 9.62 -12.54
CA PHE A 80 -6.83 9.12 -12.71
C PHE A 80 -6.32 8.38 -11.46
N VAL A 81 -6.69 8.83 -10.26
CA VAL A 81 -6.33 8.14 -8.99
C VAL A 81 -7.02 6.79 -8.94
N ARG A 82 -8.32 6.75 -9.25
CA ARG A 82 -9.09 5.49 -9.33
C ARG A 82 -8.47 4.50 -10.29
N ARG A 83 -8.04 4.96 -11.48
CA ARG A 83 -7.38 4.09 -12.47
C ARG A 83 -6.03 3.59 -11.99
N ARG A 84 -5.21 4.46 -11.38
CA ARG A 84 -3.91 4.10 -10.80
C ARG A 84 -4.05 3.01 -9.74
N ASP A 85 -5.05 3.16 -8.86
CA ASP A 85 -5.20 2.30 -7.67
C ASP A 85 -6.08 1.07 -7.92
N ALA A 86 -6.79 0.99 -9.05
CA ALA A 86 -7.77 -0.06 -9.36
C ALA A 86 -7.24 -1.49 -9.16
N ALA A 87 -6.01 -1.77 -9.59
CA ALA A 87 -5.39 -3.09 -9.43
C ALA A 87 -5.25 -3.47 -7.95
N HIS A 88 -4.72 -2.54 -7.15
CA HIS A 88 -4.54 -2.72 -5.70
C HIS A 88 -5.87 -2.78 -4.95
N VAL A 89 -6.87 -2.01 -5.39
CA VAL A 89 -8.23 -2.07 -4.83
C VAL A 89 -8.87 -3.43 -5.09
N SER A 90 -8.74 -3.96 -6.30
CA SER A 90 -9.25 -5.29 -6.65
C SER A 90 -8.53 -6.37 -5.83
N ALA A 91 -7.20 -6.29 -5.72
CA ALA A 91 -6.41 -7.23 -4.95
C ALA A 91 -6.72 -7.18 -3.45
N ALA A 92 -6.89 -5.98 -2.88
CA ALA A 92 -7.27 -5.81 -1.47
C ALA A 92 -8.66 -6.39 -1.18
N LYS A 93 -9.64 -6.18 -2.07
CA LYS A 93 -10.98 -6.79 -1.93
C LYS A 93 -10.93 -8.31 -1.96
N ALA A 94 -10.11 -8.90 -2.85
CA ALA A 94 -9.91 -10.34 -2.90
C ALA A 94 -9.28 -10.86 -1.60
N TRP A 95 -8.19 -10.22 -1.15
CA TRP A 95 -7.52 -10.60 0.09
C TRP A 95 -8.45 -10.53 1.31
N LEU A 96 -9.28 -9.47 1.43
CA LEU A 96 -10.23 -9.30 2.53
C LEU A 96 -11.34 -10.36 2.56
N LYS A 97 -11.71 -10.89 1.39
CA LYS A 97 -12.66 -11.99 1.25
C LYS A 97 -12.05 -13.31 1.72
N ASP A 98 -10.78 -13.53 1.40
CA ASP A 98 -10.07 -14.76 1.76
C ASP A 98 -9.65 -14.80 3.23
N HIS A 99 -9.54 -13.63 3.89
CA HIS A 99 -9.17 -13.49 5.31
C HIS A 99 -10.30 -12.82 6.10
N PRO A 100 -11.49 -13.43 6.27
CA PRO A 100 -12.60 -12.81 6.98
C PRO A 100 -12.23 -12.42 8.41
N ALA A 101 -12.87 -11.38 8.95
CA ALA A 101 -12.71 -11.04 10.36
C ALA A 101 -13.26 -12.21 11.20
N SER A 102 -12.46 -12.67 12.16
CA SER A 102 -12.89 -13.62 13.19
C SER A 102 -13.89 -13.00 14.18
#